data_AF-A0A2P2DED0-F1
#
_entry.id   AF-A0A2P2DED0-F1
#
_cell.length_a   1.000
_cell.length_b   1.000
_cell.length_c   1.000
_cell.angle_alpha   90.00
_cell.angle_beta   90.00
_cell.angle_gamma   90.00
#
_symmetry.space_group_name_H-M   'P 1'
#
loop_
_entity.id
_entity.type
_entity.pdbx_description
1 polymer ?
#
loop_
_entity_poly.entity_id
_entity_poly.type
_entity_poly.pdbx_seq_one_letter_code
_entity_poly.pdbx_strand_id
1 'polypeptide(L)'
;MDEILNKMRQNSSAKLAHFFHTNQLKYTTRFLITLLLLVFIQCGVPKGEFGWTTTKMEEMDILEQHIQTITDYKMMRDDLIFSPTDTIHYVYQFSRNPGLETDFHISLNRYELDFVEIDIKKKRVEPDSLAIRDEFSLLRTGEYLIKIVHEGDTVDEVKFRVLPDEGYTQENLEQELAGDQTDEIIKYSR
;
A
#
# COMPACT_ATOMS: atom_id res chain seq x y z
N MET A 1 19.53 -41.27 66.85
CA MET A 1 19.08 -41.93 65.62
C MET A 1 18.18 -41.01 64.78
N ASP A 2 17.66 -39.93 65.37
CA ASP A 2 16.70 -38.99 64.75
C ASP A 2 17.32 -37.98 63.76
N GLU A 3 18.62 -37.69 63.86
CA GLU A 3 19.28 -36.71 63.00
C GLU A 3 19.46 -37.18 61.54
N ILE A 4 19.66 -38.50 61.35
CA ILE A 4 19.81 -39.12 60.02
C ILE A 4 18.45 -39.19 59.30
N LEU A 5 17.37 -39.44 60.05
CA LEU A 5 16.02 -39.51 59.49
C LEU A 5 15.53 -38.14 58.99
N ASN A 6 15.87 -37.07 59.72
CA ASN A 6 15.46 -35.71 59.37
C ASN A 6 16.21 -35.20 58.11
N LYS A 7 17.50 -35.56 57.96
CA LYS A 7 18.32 -35.22 56.79
C LYS A 7 17.89 -35.96 55.52
N MET A 8 17.37 -37.18 55.63
CA MET A 8 16.80 -37.91 54.48
C MET A 8 15.45 -37.34 54.02
N ARG A 9 14.60 -36.88 54.94
CA ARG A 9 13.30 -36.25 54.61
C ARG A 9 13.49 -34.91 53.89
N GLN A 10 14.48 -34.10 54.31
CA GLN A 10 14.76 -32.79 53.73
C GLN A 10 15.32 -32.88 52.29
N ASN A 11 16.14 -33.90 52.00
CA ASN A 11 16.69 -34.15 50.65
C ASN A 11 15.67 -34.70 49.64
N SER A 12 14.61 -35.38 50.10
CA SER A 12 13.54 -35.87 49.23
C SER A 12 12.61 -34.74 48.79
N SER A 13 12.23 -33.85 49.71
CA SER A 13 11.35 -32.70 49.41
C SER A 13 12.00 -31.68 48.47
N ALA A 14 13.32 -31.44 48.59
CA ALA A 14 14.04 -30.49 47.74
C ALA A 14 14.18 -30.97 46.28
N LYS A 15 14.31 -32.29 46.07
CA LYS A 15 14.39 -32.88 44.72
C LYS A 15 13.04 -32.88 44.00
N LEU A 16 11.94 -33.08 44.73
CA LEU A 16 10.59 -33.01 44.17
C LEU A 16 10.25 -31.56 43.73
N ALA A 17 10.56 -30.57 44.56
CA ALA A 17 10.31 -29.16 44.25
C ALA A 17 11.08 -28.67 43.01
N HIS A 18 12.34 -29.08 42.84
CA HIS A 18 13.14 -28.75 41.66
C HIS A 18 12.63 -29.40 40.35
N PHE A 19 12.05 -30.60 40.43
CA PHE A 19 11.51 -31.30 39.26
C PHE A 19 10.19 -30.70 38.78
N PHE A 20 9.33 -30.25 39.69
CA PHE A 20 8.09 -29.54 39.34
C PHE A 20 8.36 -28.14 38.75
N HIS A 21 9.38 -27.43 39.25
CA HIS A 21 9.69 -26.08 38.77
C HIS A 21 10.30 -26.03 37.37
N THR A 22 11.09 -27.05 36.99
CA THR A 22 11.76 -27.11 35.68
C THR A 22 10.85 -27.58 34.54
N ASN A 23 9.84 -28.39 34.84
CA ASN A 23 8.84 -28.80 33.85
C ASN A 23 7.80 -27.69 33.59
N GLN A 24 7.34 -26.97 34.61
CA GLN A 24 6.40 -25.85 34.45
C GLN A 24 6.98 -24.73 33.58
N LEU A 25 8.27 -24.41 33.75
CA LEU A 25 8.94 -23.36 32.96
C LEU A 25 8.98 -23.68 31.46
N LYS A 26 9.22 -24.95 31.08
CA LYS A 26 9.29 -25.39 29.68
C LYS A 26 7.94 -25.30 28.96
N TYR A 27 6.84 -25.60 29.65
CA TYR A 27 5.49 -25.50 29.10
C TYR A 27 5.08 -24.04 28.92
N THR A 28 5.42 -23.15 29.87
CA THR A 28 5.14 -21.71 29.73
C THR A 28 5.93 -21.07 28.59
N THR A 29 7.20 -21.44 28.38
CA THR A 29 7.99 -20.89 27.26
C THR A 29 7.47 -21.37 25.92
N ARG A 30 7.07 -22.65 25.81
CA ARG A 30 6.48 -23.19 24.57
C ARG A 30 5.14 -22.54 24.25
N PHE A 31 4.28 -22.36 25.24
CA PHE A 31 2.98 -21.70 25.07
C PHE A 31 3.13 -20.23 24.68
N LEU A 32 4.07 -19.50 25.30
CA LEU A 32 4.38 -18.11 24.94
C LEU A 32 4.89 -17.99 23.50
N ILE A 33 5.74 -18.92 23.05
CA ILE A 33 6.24 -18.96 21.65
C ILE A 33 5.10 -19.25 20.66
N THR A 34 4.18 -20.16 20.99
CA THR A 34 3.02 -20.45 20.13
C THR A 34 2.05 -19.26 20.08
N LEU A 35 1.83 -18.57 21.20
CA LEU A 35 1.02 -17.35 21.24
C LEU A 35 1.66 -16.22 20.42
N LEU A 36 3.00 -16.08 20.49
CA LEU A 36 3.75 -15.08 19.73
C LEU A 36 3.73 -15.36 18.22
N LEU A 37 3.70 -16.64 17.81
CA LEU A 37 3.55 -17.04 16.40
C LEU A 37 2.15 -16.74 15.84
N LEU A 38 1.10 -16.74 16.67
CA LEU A 38 -0.26 -16.38 16.25
C LEU A 38 -0.43 -14.89 15.96
N VAL A 39 0.40 -14.01 16.54
CA VAL A 39 0.36 -12.55 16.29
C VAL A 39 0.86 -12.19 14.88
N PHE A 40 1.59 -13.08 14.19
CA PHE A 40 2.13 -12.82 12.86
C PHE A 40 1.22 -13.23 11.69
N ILE A 41 0.00 -13.69 11.96
CA ILE A 41 -1.00 -13.84 10.90
C ILE A 41 -1.50 -12.43 10.54
N GLN A 42 -0.79 -11.74 9.65
CA GLN A 42 -1.27 -10.52 9.01
C GLN A 42 -2.56 -10.85 8.24
N CYS A 43 -3.71 -10.67 8.90
CA CYS A 43 -5.04 -10.85 8.33
C CYS A 43 -5.53 -9.51 7.76
N GLY A 44 -4.78 -8.96 6.82
CA GLY A 44 -5.11 -7.69 6.13
C GLY A 44 -5.12 -7.88 4.62
N VAL A 45 -5.84 -7.00 3.91
CA VAL A 45 -5.83 -6.99 2.44
C VAL A 45 -4.40 -6.80 1.95
N PRO A 46 -3.91 -7.63 1.01
CA PRO A 46 -2.57 -7.48 0.47
C PRO A 46 -2.44 -6.15 -0.28
N LYS A 47 -1.33 -5.44 -0.05
CA LYS A 47 -0.94 -4.30 -0.91
C LYS A 47 -0.55 -4.79 -2.30
N GLY A 48 -0.56 -3.87 -3.25
CA GLY A 48 -0.32 -4.14 -4.66
C GLY A 48 0.67 -3.17 -5.28
N GLU A 49 0.74 -3.22 -6.60
CA GLU A 49 1.53 -2.32 -7.42
C GLU A 49 0.61 -1.52 -8.35
N PHE A 50 0.97 -0.25 -8.56
CA PHE A 50 0.30 0.61 -9.53
C PHE A 50 1.04 0.56 -10.86
N GLY A 51 0.28 0.40 -11.94
CA GLY A 51 0.76 0.52 -13.31
C GLY A 51 -0.05 1.55 -14.07
N TRP A 52 0.60 2.18 -15.05
CA TRP A 52 0.04 3.32 -15.77
C TRP A 52 0.27 3.19 -17.27
N THR A 53 -0.68 3.64 -18.06
CA THR A 53 -0.52 3.92 -19.49
C THR A 53 -1.41 5.09 -19.86
N THR A 54 -1.06 5.84 -20.90
CA THR A 54 -1.88 6.95 -21.40
C THR A 54 -2.28 6.72 -22.84
N THR A 55 -3.49 7.18 -23.17
CA THR A 55 -3.98 7.19 -24.55
C THR A 55 -4.40 8.60 -24.89
N LYS A 56 -3.90 9.13 -26.01
CA LYS A 56 -4.33 10.42 -26.53
C LYS A 56 -5.77 10.34 -27.01
N MET A 57 -6.56 11.36 -26.72
CA MET A 57 -7.99 11.38 -27.07
C MET A 57 -8.25 11.50 -28.58
N GLU A 58 -7.28 11.93 -29.40
CA GLU A 58 -7.48 12.26 -30.82
C GLU A 58 -6.86 11.28 -31.85
N GLU A 59 -6.00 10.32 -31.47
CA GLU A 59 -5.08 9.71 -32.46
C GLU A 59 -5.11 8.17 -32.62
N MET A 60 -6.02 7.42 -31.97
CA MET A 60 -5.97 5.94 -32.05
C MET A 60 -7.28 5.26 -32.45
N ASP A 61 -7.15 4.22 -33.27
CA ASP A 61 -8.25 3.28 -33.56
C ASP A 61 -8.62 2.49 -32.28
N ILE A 62 -9.90 2.16 -32.15
CA ILE A 62 -10.48 1.54 -30.94
C ILE A 62 -9.76 0.23 -30.58
N LEU A 63 -9.35 -0.53 -31.59
CA LEU A 63 -8.65 -1.80 -31.38
C LEU A 63 -7.24 -1.61 -30.83
N GLU A 64 -6.49 -0.65 -31.35
CA GLU A 64 -5.14 -0.33 -30.85
C GLU A 64 -5.20 0.20 -29.42
N GLN A 65 -6.19 1.06 -29.15
CA GLN A 65 -6.45 1.57 -27.80
C GLN A 65 -6.72 0.42 -26.83
N HIS A 66 -7.55 -0.55 -27.21
CA HIS A 66 -7.86 -1.70 -26.36
C HIS A 66 -6.64 -2.59 -26.11
N ILE A 67 -5.83 -2.87 -27.12
CA ILE A 67 -4.63 -3.71 -26.98
C ILE A 67 -3.62 -3.04 -26.03
N GLN A 68 -3.29 -1.77 -26.25
CA GLN A 68 -2.33 -1.03 -25.42
C GLN A 68 -2.80 -0.94 -23.96
N THR A 69 -4.09 -0.68 -23.75
CA THR A 69 -4.70 -0.58 -22.41
C THR A 69 -4.69 -1.91 -21.65
N ILE A 70 -4.42 -3.04 -22.31
CA ILE A 70 -4.36 -4.35 -21.65
C ILE A 70 -2.91 -4.77 -21.39
N THR A 71 -1.97 -4.47 -22.29
CA THR A 71 -0.63 -5.08 -22.25
C THR A 71 0.49 -4.16 -21.75
N ASP A 72 0.35 -2.84 -21.86
CA ASP A 72 1.52 -1.93 -21.83
C ASP A 72 1.58 -1.02 -20.60
N TYR A 73 1.15 -1.52 -19.44
CA TYR A 73 1.27 -0.76 -18.19
C TYR A 73 2.72 -0.69 -17.72
N LYS A 74 3.19 0.54 -17.45
CA LYS A 74 4.44 0.77 -16.74
C LYS A 74 4.19 0.77 -15.23
N MET A 75 4.70 -0.24 -14.54
CA MET A 75 4.59 -0.37 -13.08
C MET A 75 5.52 0.61 -12.37
N MET A 76 4.96 1.63 -11.72
CA MET A 76 5.71 2.64 -10.95
C MET A 76 4.77 3.41 -10.02
N ARG A 77 5.33 4.03 -8.98
CA ARG A 77 4.56 4.80 -7.98
C ARG A 77 4.99 6.25 -7.86
N ASP A 78 6.24 6.54 -8.18
CA ASP A 78 6.87 7.83 -7.97
C ASP A 78 7.02 8.57 -9.30
N ASP A 79 7.20 9.89 -9.25
CA ASP A 79 7.41 10.77 -10.42
C ASP A 79 6.33 10.63 -11.51
N LEU A 80 5.08 10.40 -11.10
CA LEU A 80 3.93 10.28 -11.98
C LEU A 80 3.45 11.66 -12.43
N ILE A 81 3.59 11.95 -13.72
CA ILE A 81 3.20 13.21 -14.35
C ILE A 81 2.44 12.89 -15.64
N PHE A 82 1.27 13.50 -15.81
CA PHE A 82 0.36 13.26 -16.94
C PHE A 82 -0.17 14.55 -17.56
N SER A 83 -0.59 14.47 -18.83
CA SER A 83 -1.25 15.56 -19.55
C SER A 83 -2.75 15.65 -19.25
N PRO A 84 -3.32 16.87 -19.19
CA PRO A 84 -4.77 17.07 -19.06
C PRO A 84 -5.56 16.61 -20.28
N THR A 85 -4.91 16.46 -21.45
CA THR A 85 -5.56 16.00 -22.69
C THR A 85 -5.50 14.49 -22.88
N ASP A 86 -4.70 13.79 -22.07
CA ASP A 86 -4.59 12.34 -22.09
C ASP A 86 -5.67 11.68 -21.22
N THR A 87 -6.11 10.50 -21.66
CA THR A 87 -6.80 9.56 -20.78
C THR A 87 -5.74 8.74 -20.05
N ILE A 88 -5.77 8.79 -18.72
CA ILE A 88 -4.86 8.07 -17.82
C ILE A 88 -5.52 6.75 -17.46
N HIS A 89 -4.96 5.66 -17.94
CA HIS A 89 -5.35 4.31 -17.57
C HIS A 89 -4.46 3.82 -16.44
N TYR A 90 -5.07 3.27 -15.40
CA TYR A 90 -4.33 2.64 -14.31
C TYR A 90 -4.72 1.19 -14.13
N VAL A 91 -3.75 0.40 -13.67
CA VAL A 91 -3.95 -0.93 -13.13
C VAL A 91 -3.42 -0.95 -11.70
N TYR A 92 -4.21 -1.49 -10.78
CA TYR A 92 -3.75 -1.84 -9.44
C TYR A 92 -3.72 -3.36 -9.30
N GLN A 93 -2.52 -3.92 -9.25
CA GLN A 93 -2.26 -5.35 -9.24
C GLN A 93 -2.00 -5.81 -7.80
N PHE A 94 -2.87 -6.63 -7.23
CA PHE A 94 -2.68 -7.13 -5.86
C PHE A 94 -1.53 -8.15 -5.81
N SER A 95 -0.72 -8.11 -4.75
CA SER A 95 0.39 -9.07 -4.56
C SER A 95 -0.08 -10.50 -4.27
N ARG A 96 -1.29 -10.65 -3.74
CA ARG A 96 -1.96 -11.93 -3.42
C ARG A 96 -3.45 -11.77 -3.66
N ASN A 97 -4.19 -12.87 -3.81
CA ASN A 97 -5.63 -12.84 -4.00
C ASN A 97 -6.31 -12.14 -2.80
N PRO A 98 -6.95 -10.97 -3.00
CA PRO A 98 -7.61 -10.23 -1.93
C PRO A 98 -9.05 -10.69 -1.68
N GLY A 99 -9.57 -11.63 -2.47
CA GLY A 99 -10.96 -12.08 -2.47
C GLY A 99 -11.74 -11.54 -3.68
N LEU A 100 -12.15 -12.42 -4.60
CA LEU A 100 -12.77 -12.01 -5.87
C LEU A 100 -14.16 -11.37 -5.71
N GLU A 101 -14.91 -11.78 -4.68
CA GLU A 101 -16.22 -11.20 -4.35
C GLU A 101 -16.11 -9.95 -3.46
N THR A 102 -14.88 -9.51 -3.18
CA THR A 102 -14.63 -8.35 -2.32
C THR A 102 -14.81 -7.06 -3.11
N ASP A 103 -15.57 -6.14 -2.55
CA ASP A 103 -15.83 -4.83 -3.13
C ASP A 103 -14.79 -3.82 -2.63
N PHE A 104 -14.10 -3.19 -3.58
CA PHE A 104 -13.14 -2.11 -3.33
C PHE A 104 -13.74 -0.77 -3.77
N HIS A 105 -13.33 0.30 -3.11
CA HIS A 105 -13.65 1.66 -3.52
C HIS A 105 -12.37 2.37 -3.94
N ILE A 106 -12.38 2.94 -5.14
CA ILE A 106 -11.29 3.76 -5.65
C ILE A 106 -11.72 5.21 -5.48
N SER A 107 -11.03 5.93 -4.61
CA SER A 107 -11.28 7.35 -4.35
C SER A 107 -10.21 8.17 -5.04
N LEU A 108 -10.62 9.08 -5.91
CA LEU A 108 -9.75 10.08 -6.52
C LEU A 108 -9.89 11.38 -5.74
N ASN A 109 -8.77 11.89 -5.25
CA ASN A 109 -8.70 13.11 -4.46
C ASN A 109 -7.85 14.13 -5.20
N ARG A 110 -8.24 15.40 -5.16
CA ARG A 110 -7.47 16.52 -5.73
C ARG A 110 -6.99 17.43 -4.61
N TYR A 111 -5.76 17.89 -4.72
CA TYR A 111 -5.19 18.83 -3.78
C TYR A 111 -5.70 20.25 -4.05
N GLU A 112 -6.25 20.89 -3.02
CA GLU A 112 -6.57 22.32 -3.02
C GLU A 112 -5.93 22.98 -1.79
N LEU A 113 -6.60 22.98 -0.64
CA LEU A 113 -5.98 23.25 0.66
C LEU A 113 -5.52 21.96 1.37
N ASP A 114 -6.18 20.86 1.02
CA ASP A 114 -5.88 19.48 1.41
C ASP A 114 -6.38 18.57 0.28
N PHE A 115 -6.12 17.27 0.34
CA PHE A 115 -6.68 16.28 -0.57
C PHE A 115 -8.18 16.10 -0.32
N VAL A 116 -9.00 16.62 -1.23
CA VAL A 116 -10.46 16.49 -1.19
C VAL A 116 -10.90 15.43 -2.20
N GLU A 117 -11.76 14.50 -1.78
CA GLU A 117 -12.36 13.49 -2.65
C GLU A 117 -13.24 14.18 -3.72
N ILE A 118 -12.94 13.90 -4.99
CA ILE A 118 -13.67 14.44 -6.15
C ILE A 118 -14.44 13.36 -6.91
N ASP A 119 -14.05 12.09 -6.76
CA ASP A 119 -14.72 10.96 -7.38
C ASP A 119 -14.50 9.68 -6.56
N ILE A 120 -15.51 8.79 -6.57
CA ILE A 120 -15.46 7.48 -5.91
C ILE A 120 -16.12 6.42 -6.78
N LYS A 121 -15.40 5.33 -7.05
CA LYS A 121 -15.88 4.23 -7.88
C LYS A 121 -15.78 2.90 -7.15
N LYS A 122 -16.88 2.16 -7.15
CA LYS A 122 -16.91 0.78 -6.64
C LYS A 122 -16.36 -0.17 -7.71
N LYS A 123 -15.37 -0.97 -7.37
CA LYS A 123 -14.69 -1.93 -8.27
C LYS A 123 -14.55 -3.30 -7.60
N ARG A 124 -14.49 -4.33 -8.44
CA ARG A 124 -14.16 -5.70 -8.05
C ARG A 124 -12.87 -6.12 -8.73
N VAL A 125 -12.19 -7.06 -8.10
CA VAL A 125 -10.95 -7.62 -8.61
C VAL A 125 -11.25 -8.56 -9.77
N GLU A 126 -10.50 -8.41 -10.85
CA GLU A 126 -10.60 -9.32 -11.99
C GLU A 126 -10.12 -10.73 -11.60
N PRO A 127 -10.88 -11.78 -11.98
CA PRO A 127 -10.62 -13.15 -11.51
C PRO A 127 -9.28 -13.72 -11.99
N ASP A 128 -8.87 -13.38 -13.22
CA ASP A 128 -7.69 -13.98 -13.85
C ASP A 128 -6.41 -13.20 -13.57
N SER A 129 -6.52 -11.88 -13.44
CA SER A 129 -5.35 -11.00 -13.28
C SER A 129 -5.13 -10.58 -11.83
N LEU A 130 -6.09 -10.75 -10.92
CA LEU A 130 -6.03 -10.20 -9.56
C LEU A 130 -5.78 -8.69 -9.55
N ALA A 131 -6.34 -7.96 -10.51
CA ALA A 131 -6.15 -6.53 -10.66
C ALA A 131 -7.47 -5.76 -10.71
N ILE A 132 -7.38 -4.45 -10.46
CA ILE A 132 -8.44 -3.48 -10.73
C ILE A 132 -7.93 -2.55 -11.82
N ARG A 133 -8.70 -2.40 -12.90
CA ARG A 133 -8.42 -1.45 -13.98
C ARG A 133 -9.52 -0.40 -14.09
N ASP A 134 -9.10 0.82 -14.36
CA ASP A 134 -9.99 1.91 -14.70
C ASP A 134 -9.22 3.06 -15.35
N GLU A 135 -9.96 4.09 -15.74
CA GLU A 135 -9.41 5.28 -16.36
C GLU A 135 -9.93 6.58 -15.73
N PHE A 136 -9.14 7.64 -15.93
CA PHE A 136 -9.50 9.02 -15.69
C PHE A 136 -9.20 9.84 -16.94
N SER A 137 -10.14 10.67 -17.35
CA SER A 137 -10.00 11.56 -18.51
C SER A 137 -10.35 12.99 -18.13
N LEU A 138 -9.80 13.95 -18.86
CA LEU A 138 -10.10 15.38 -18.71
C LEU A 138 -9.85 15.91 -17.29
N LEU A 139 -8.82 15.38 -16.61
CA LEU A 139 -8.41 15.89 -15.31
C LEU A 139 -7.79 17.29 -15.48
N ARG A 140 -8.22 18.23 -14.63
CA ARG A 140 -7.63 19.57 -14.60
C ARG A 140 -6.21 19.51 -14.07
N THR A 141 -5.36 20.46 -14.44
CA THR A 141 -4.04 20.66 -13.83
C THR A 141 -4.12 20.68 -12.30
N GLY A 142 -3.17 20.03 -11.65
CA GLY A 142 -3.05 19.96 -10.19
C GLY A 142 -2.49 18.63 -9.70
N GLU A 143 -2.40 18.50 -8.38
CA GLU A 143 -1.95 17.27 -7.73
C GLU A 143 -3.14 16.39 -7.33
N TYR A 144 -2.96 15.08 -7.47
CA TYR A 144 -3.99 14.09 -7.22
C TYR A 144 -3.46 12.96 -6.35
N LEU A 145 -4.38 12.33 -5.62
CA LEU A 145 -4.14 11.17 -4.78
C LEU A 145 -5.23 10.14 -5.03
N ILE A 146 -4.84 8.95 -5.50
CA ILE A 146 -5.72 7.79 -5.61
C ILE A 146 -5.58 6.96 -4.35
N LYS A 147 -6.72 6.56 -3.77
CA LYS A 147 -6.80 5.66 -2.62
C LYS A 147 -7.58 4.40 -3.01
N ILE A 148 -7.01 3.24 -2.68
CA ILE A 148 -7.68 1.94 -2.72
C ILE A 148 -8.25 1.70 -1.32
N VAL A 149 -9.58 1.68 -1.20
CA VAL A 149 -10.28 1.58 0.08
C VAL A 149 -11.04 0.26 0.16
N HIS A 150 -10.94 -0.41 1.31
CA HIS A 150 -11.66 -1.63 1.63
C HIS A 150 -12.24 -1.51 3.04
N GLU A 151 -13.54 -1.78 3.19
CA GLU A 151 -14.25 -1.70 4.48
C GLU A 151 -14.07 -0.36 5.24
N GLY A 152 -13.81 0.73 4.50
CA GLY A 152 -13.61 2.07 5.06
C GLY A 152 -12.14 2.41 5.35
N ASP A 153 -11.24 1.43 5.32
CA ASP A 153 -9.81 1.63 5.54
C ASP A 153 -9.06 1.77 4.21
N THR A 154 -8.10 2.70 4.16
CA THR A 154 -7.21 2.85 3.00
C THR A 154 -6.17 1.72 3.00
N VAL A 155 -6.26 0.86 1.99
CA VAL A 155 -5.35 -0.28 1.77
C VAL A 155 -4.02 0.21 1.18
N ASP A 156 -4.11 1.04 0.13
CA ASP A 156 -2.94 1.60 -0.53
C ASP A 156 -3.30 2.91 -1.22
N GLU A 157 -2.29 3.73 -1.50
CA GLU A 157 -2.49 5.04 -2.12
C GLU A 157 -1.28 5.47 -2.96
N VAL A 158 -1.52 6.37 -3.91
CA VAL A 158 -0.47 6.88 -4.82
C VAL A 158 -0.79 8.29 -5.29
N LYS A 159 0.24 9.13 -5.37
CA LYS A 159 0.14 10.52 -5.82
C LYS A 159 0.60 10.67 -7.26
N PHE A 160 -0.03 11.56 -8.00
CA PHE A 160 0.41 11.97 -9.33
C PHE A 160 0.07 13.43 -9.59
N ARG A 161 0.70 14.01 -10.61
CA ARG A 161 0.46 15.40 -11.02
C ARG A 161 -0.05 15.46 -12.44
N VAL A 162 -0.98 16.37 -12.69
CA VAL A 162 -1.40 16.75 -14.04
C VAL A 162 -0.85 18.15 -14.30
N LEU A 163 0.02 18.30 -15.30
CA LEU A 163 0.67 19.56 -15.66
C LEU A 163 0.13 20.09 -16.99
N PRO A 164 0.02 21.42 -17.18
CA PRO A 164 -0.52 21.99 -18.41
C PRO A 164 0.34 21.61 -19.62
N ASP A 165 -0.29 21.52 -20.81
CA ASP A 165 0.37 21.12 -22.06
C ASP A 165 1.49 22.09 -22.50
N GLU A 166 1.41 23.35 -22.06
CA GLU A 166 2.45 24.36 -22.21
C GLU A 166 3.61 24.09 -21.22
N GLY A 167 4.31 22.96 -21.35
CA GLY A 167 5.36 22.62 -20.37
C GLY A 167 6.12 21.31 -20.54
N TYR A 168 5.76 20.46 -21.49
CA TYR A 168 6.39 19.13 -21.71
C TYR A 168 7.79 19.18 -22.35
N THR A 169 8.65 20.12 -21.95
CA THR A 169 10.09 20.03 -22.21
C THR A 169 10.77 19.45 -20.96
N GLN A 170 11.67 18.50 -21.16
CA GLN A 170 12.43 17.86 -20.08
C GLN A 170 13.16 18.88 -19.19
N GLU A 171 13.56 20.02 -19.75
CA GLU A 171 14.16 21.16 -19.04
C GLU A 171 13.18 21.84 -18.06
N ASN A 172 11.90 22.00 -18.42
CA ASN A 172 10.90 22.60 -17.53
C ASN A 172 10.52 21.66 -16.38
N LEU A 173 10.47 20.35 -16.65
CA LEU A 173 10.15 19.32 -15.67
C LEU A 173 11.20 19.27 -14.54
N GLU A 174 12.49 19.30 -14.90
CA GLU A 174 13.61 19.35 -13.96
C GLU A 174 13.62 20.65 -13.15
N GLN A 175 13.23 21.77 -13.77
CA GLN A 175 13.23 23.08 -13.14
C GLN A 175 12.08 23.26 -12.13
N GLU A 176 10.89 22.71 -12.39
CA GLU A 176 9.81 22.67 -11.38
C GLU A 176 10.12 21.71 -10.22
N LEU A 177 10.72 20.54 -10.51
CA LEU A 177 11.20 19.62 -9.47
C LEU A 177 12.29 20.25 -8.59
N ALA A 178 13.11 21.14 -9.14
CA ALA A 178 14.14 21.88 -8.39
C ALA A 178 13.60 23.12 -7.66
N GLY A 179 12.54 23.75 -8.16
CA GLY A 179 11.95 24.97 -7.58
C GLY A 179 11.39 24.76 -6.17
N ASP A 180 10.85 23.57 -5.90
CA ASP A 180 10.26 23.21 -4.60
C ASP A 180 11.31 23.11 -3.47
N GLN A 181 12.60 22.99 -3.80
CA GLN A 181 13.69 22.97 -2.80
C GLN A 181 14.23 24.37 -2.44
N THR A 182 13.89 25.41 -3.20
CA THR A 182 14.49 26.75 -2.99
C THR A 182 13.67 27.70 -2.12
N ASP A 183 12.39 27.43 -1.88
CA ASP A 183 11.50 28.37 -1.17
C ASP A 183 11.63 28.34 0.38
N GLU A 184 12.30 27.34 0.96
CA GLU A 184 12.48 27.28 2.42
C GLU A 184 13.65 28.14 2.96
N ILE A 185 14.63 28.51 2.11
CA ILE A 185 15.89 29.14 2.59
C ILE A 185 15.82 30.67 2.66
N ILE A 186 14.86 31.33 1.99
CA ILE A 186 14.82 32.81 1.89
C ILE A 186 14.02 33.47 3.03
N LYS A 187 13.30 32.71 3.86
CA LYS A 187 12.38 33.28 4.87
C LYS A 187 13.05 33.92 6.09
N TYR A 188 14.37 33.76 6.29
CA TYR A 188 15.08 34.28 7.47
C TYR A 188 16.22 35.27 7.15
N SER A 189 16.31 35.77 5.91
CA SER A 189 17.29 36.80 5.53
C SER A 189 16.70 38.21 5.54
N ARG A 190 16.16 38.66 6.68
CA ARG A 190 16.01 40.10 6.94
C ARG A 190 16.03 40.46 8.41
#